data_AF-A0A812V0K0-F1
#
_entry.id   AF-A0A812V0K0-F1
#
_cell.length_a   1.000
_cell.length_b   1.000
_cell.length_c   1.000
_cell.angle_alpha   90.00
_cell.angle_beta   90.00
_cell.angle_gamma   90.00
#
_symmetry.space_group_name_H-M   'P 1'
#
loop_
_entity.id
_entity.type
_entity.pdbx_description
1 polymer ?
#
loop_
_entity_poly.entity_id
_entity_poly.type
_entity_poly.pdbx_seq_one_letter_code
_entity_poly.pdbx_strand_id
1 'polypeptide(L)'
;MDFALRVAESTAFALHSALGITEPCHGTVESTLGGAGSLPRWFWPTAGLCLGLVSYANFSGSSQAVLCAQAYIVAFHSGAMFWHWRLQHHPVAALAPGVFVVLAAIVAGLRVSIFVALLGTAICAAFGVILGLVLVTPPQRHTALLG
;
A
#
# COMPACT_ATOMS: atom_id res chain seq x y z
N MET A 1 9.63 -13.99 16.05
CA MET A 1 9.87 -13.38 14.73
C MET A 1 8.56 -12.82 14.15
N ASP A 2 7.49 -13.62 13.98
CA ASP A 2 6.15 -13.18 13.52
C ASP A 2 5.66 -11.87 14.18
N PHE A 3 5.70 -11.78 15.51
CA PHE A 3 5.23 -10.60 16.25
C PHE A 3 6.01 -9.32 15.90
N ALA A 4 7.34 -9.38 15.82
CA ALA A 4 8.17 -8.20 15.52
C ALA A 4 7.92 -7.66 14.11
N LEU A 5 7.73 -8.55 13.13
CA LEU A 5 7.38 -8.19 11.75
C LEU A 5 6.02 -7.47 11.72
N ARG A 6 5.03 -8.02 12.41
CA ARG A 6 3.68 -7.44 12.52
C ARG A 6 3.67 -6.10 13.24
N VAL A 7 4.55 -5.89 14.22
CA VAL A 7 4.75 -4.57 14.86
C VAL A 7 5.28 -3.55 13.87
N ALA A 8 6.30 -3.90 13.08
CA ALA A 8 6.86 -3.01 12.07
C ALA A 8 5.82 -2.63 11.01
N GLU A 9 5.09 -3.62 10.47
CA GLU A 9 3.98 -3.41 9.52
C GLU A 9 2.89 -2.50 10.11
N SER A 10 2.40 -2.83 11.30
CA SER A 10 1.29 -2.10 11.92
C SER A 10 1.68 -0.68 12.31
N THR A 11 2.92 -0.45 12.74
CA THR A 11 3.42 0.92 13.01
C THR A 11 3.39 1.76 11.74
N ALA A 12 3.89 1.22 10.63
CA ALA A 12 3.83 1.91 9.35
C ALA A 12 2.38 2.18 8.91
N PHE A 13 1.50 1.19 9.03
CA PHE A 13 0.08 1.34 8.66
C PHE A 13 -0.66 2.34 9.53
N ALA A 14 -0.39 2.39 10.83
CA ALA A 14 -0.98 3.38 11.73
C ALA A 14 -0.55 4.80 11.35
N LEU A 15 0.72 5.01 11.01
CA LEU A 15 1.20 6.30 10.52
C LEU A 15 0.55 6.69 9.18
N HIS A 16 0.49 5.76 8.22
CA HIS A 16 -0.17 6.02 6.93
C HIS A 16 -1.69 6.19 7.09
N SER A 17 -2.30 5.55 8.10
CA SER A 17 -3.70 5.74 8.44
C SER A 17 -3.97 7.18 8.86
N ALA A 18 -3.16 7.70 9.79
CA ALA A 18 -3.25 9.08 10.21
C ALA A 18 -3.09 10.02 9.00
N LEU A 19 -2.01 9.87 8.22
CA LEU A 19 -1.75 10.69 7.04
C LEU A 19 -2.90 10.65 6.03
N GLY A 20 -3.42 9.46 5.70
CA GLY A 20 -4.49 9.31 4.73
C GLY A 20 -5.82 9.93 5.19
N ILE A 21 -6.18 9.74 6.46
CA ILE A 21 -7.39 10.33 7.05
C ILE A 21 -7.32 11.86 7.06
N THR A 22 -6.15 12.41 7.39
CA THR A 22 -5.97 13.87 7.51
C THR A 22 -5.61 14.54 6.18
N GLU A 23 -5.28 13.79 5.13
CA GLU A 23 -4.88 14.31 3.82
C GLU A 23 -5.86 15.36 3.24
N PRO A 24 -7.19 15.20 3.31
CA PRO A 24 -8.12 16.22 2.83
C PRO A 24 -7.96 17.60 3.52
N CYS A 25 -7.38 17.64 4.73
CA CYS A 25 -7.20 18.86 5.50
C CYS A 25 -5.90 19.61 5.16
N HIS A 26 -4.85 18.89 4.76
CA HIS A 26 -3.50 19.49 4.60
C HIS A 26 -2.85 19.24 3.23
N GLY A 27 -3.26 18.23 2.47
CA GLY A 27 -2.69 17.93 1.14
C GLY A 27 -1.20 17.57 1.17
N THR A 28 -0.73 16.95 2.26
CA THR A 28 0.70 16.79 2.52
C THR A 28 1.27 15.67 1.65
N VAL A 29 0.54 14.57 1.49
CA VAL A 29 0.95 13.43 0.68
C VAL A 29 1.00 13.83 -0.79
N GLU A 30 -0.05 14.47 -1.29
CA GLU A 30 -0.10 14.94 -2.68
C GLU A 30 0.99 15.99 -2.97
N SER A 31 1.22 16.92 -2.04
CA SER A 31 2.26 17.94 -2.18
C SER A 31 3.68 17.37 -2.11
N THR A 32 3.95 16.47 -1.16
CA THR A 32 5.30 15.94 -0.91
C THR A 32 5.72 14.94 -1.97
N LEU A 33 4.77 14.15 -2.46
CA LEU A 33 5.04 13.13 -3.46
C LEU A 33 4.76 13.61 -4.89
N GLY A 34 4.43 14.89 -5.11
CA GLY A 34 4.21 15.43 -6.45
C GLY A 34 3.07 14.76 -7.23
N GLY A 35 2.08 14.22 -6.51
CA GLY A 35 1.02 13.36 -7.06
C GLY A 35 -0.37 13.99 -7.08
N ALA A 36 -0.47 15.32 -7.02
CA ALA A 36 -1.75 16.04 -6.98
C ALA A 36 -2.65 15.63 -8.17
N GLY A 37 -3.86 15.17 -7.87
CA GLY A 37 -4.82 14.70 -8.88
C GLY A 37 -4.49 13.35 -9.53
N SER A 38 -3.44 12.65 -9.09
CA SER A 38 -3.12 11.30 -9.57
C SER A 38 -4.11 10.23 -9.08
N LEU A 39 -4.84 10.51 -8.01
CA LEU A 39 -5.86 9.64 -7.42
C LEU A 39 -7.13 10.45 -7.10
N PRO A 40 -8.31 9.82 -7.02
CA PRO A 40 -9.52 10.48 -6.57
C PRO A 40 -9.38 11.01 -5.13
N ARG A 41 -9.90 12.21 -4.81
CA ARG A 41 -9.73 12.83 -3.49
C ARG A 41 -10.27 12.00 -2.32
N TRP A 42 -11.31 11.19 -2.56
CA TRP A 42 -11.89 10.29 -1.55
C TRP A 42 -11.02 9.06 -1.27
N PHE A 43 -10.04 8.77 -2.13
CA PHE A 43 -9.15 7.61 -1.98
C PHE A 43 -8.35 7.72 -0.69
N TRP A 44 -7.76 8.88 -0.40
CA TRP A 44 -6.90 9.08 0.77
C TRP A 44 -7.55 8.76 2.11
N PRO A 45 -8.71 9.36 2.48
CA PRO A 45 -9.35 9.03 3.76
C PRO A 45 -9.87 7.59 3.79
N THR A 46 -10.32 7.06 2.65
CA THR A 46 -10.78 5.66 2.57
C THR A 46 -9.63 4.69 2.80
N ALA A 47 -8.51 4.89 2.12
CA ALA A 47 -7.28 4.13 2.33
C ALA A 47 -6.83 4.28 3.78
N GLY A 48 -6.81 5.49 4.34
CA GLY A 48 -6.43 5.75 5.72
C GLY A 48 -7.25 4.93 6.74
N LEU A 49 -8.57 4.87 6.59
CA LEU A 49 -9.43 4.03 7.44
C LEU A 49 -9.11 2.54 7.28
N CYS A 50 -8.96 2.05 6.05
CA CYS A 50 -8.58 0.65 5.81
C CYS A 50 -7.21 0.31 6.40
N LEU A 51 -6.22 1.20 6.30
CA LEU A 51 -4.89 1.02 6.86
C LEU A 51 -4.94 0.94 8.40
N GLY A 52 -5.78 1.74 9.04
CA GLY A 52 -6.00 1.68 10.49
C GLY A 52 -6.64 0.35 10.92
N LEU A 53 -7.66 -0.10 10.18
CA LEU A 53 -8.28 -1.42 10.40
C LEU A 53 -7.29 -2.56 10.22
N VAL A 54 -6.44 -2.50 9.19
CA VAL A 54 -5.40 -3.50 8.92
C VAL A 54 -4.35 -3.49 10.02
N SER A 55 -3.89 -2.32 10.47
CA SER A 55 -2.98 -2.20 11.62
C SER A 55 -3.56 -2.86 12.87
N TYR A 56 -4.85 -2.69 13.13
CA TYR A 56 -5.52 -3.31 14.27
C TYR A 56 -5.69 -4.83 14.07
N ALA A 57 -6.24 -5.24 12.93
CA ALA A 57 -6.49 -6.64 12.59
C ALA A 57 -5.20 -7.47 12.54
N ASN A 58 -4.07 -6.85 12.19
CA ASN A 58 -2.77 -7.49 12.18
C ASN A 58 -2.29 -7.88 13.59
N PHE A 59 -2.95 -7.47 14.68
CA PHE A 59 -2.71 -7.98 16.04
C PHE A 59 -3.78 -8.95 16.54
N SER A 60 -4.74 -9.33 15.69
CA SER A 60 -5.80 -10.28 16.05
C SER A 60 -5.24 -11.63 16.51
N GLY A 61 -5.95 -12.26 17.44
CA GLY A 61 -5.74 -13.66 17.84
C GLY A 61 -6.19 -14.67 16.77
N SER A 62 -6.98 -14.25 15.78
CA SER A 62 -7.40 -15.09 14.66
C SER A 62 -6.34 -15.13 13.57
N SER A 63 -5.88 -16.34 13.21
CA SER A 63 -4.95 -16.52 12.09
C SER A 63 -5.53 -16.05 10.76
N GLN A 64 -6.84 -16.22 10.54
CA GLN A 64 -7.51 -15.75 9.33
C GLN A 64 -7.47 -14.22 9.23
N ALA A 65 -7.78 -13.52 10.33
CA ALA A 65 -7.73 -12.06 10.37
C ALA A 65 -6.32 -11.53 10.05
N VAL A 66 -5.28 -12.16 10.59
CA VAL A 66 -3.88 -11.80 10.27
C VAL A 66 -3.57 -12.07 8.80
N LEU A 67 -3.95 -13.22 8.24
CA LEU A 67 -3.74 -13.51 6.81
C LEU A 67 -4.46 -12.53 5.88
N CYS A 68 -5.68 -12.10 6.25
CA CYS A 68 -6.38 -11.04 5.52
C CYS A 68 -5.66 -9.70 5.61
N ALA A 69 -5.10 -9.35 6.77
CA ALA A 69 -4.27 -8.16 6.92
C ALA A 69 -3.03 -8.24 6.01
N GLN A 70 -2.34 -9.39 5.98
CA GLN A 70 -1.18 -9.61 5.10
C GLN A 70 -1.54 -9.52 3.62
N ALA A 71 -2.67 -10.11 3.20
CA ALA A 71 -3.18 -9.98 1.84
C ALA A 71 -3.41 -8.51 1.46
N TYR A 72 -4.02 -7.72 2.35
CA TYR A 72 -4.20 -6.29 2.14
C TYR A 72 -2.87 -5.54 2.07
N ILE A 73 -1.91 -5.84 2.97
CA ILE A 73 -0.58 -5.22 2.97
C ILE A 73 0.11 -5.42 1.63
N VAL A 74 0.06 -6.63 1.08
CA VAL A 74 0.64 -6.95 -0.22
C VAL A 74 -0.06 -6.18 -1.34
N ALA A 75 -1.40 -6.18 -1.37
CA ALA A 75 -2.16 -5.51 -2.41
C ALA A 75 -1.93 -3.99 -2.40
N PHE A 76 -2.01 -3.36 -1.23
CA PHE A 76 -1.81 -1.92 -1.06
C PHE A 76 -0.41 -1.49 -1.50
N HIS A 77 0.64 -2.18 -1.03
CA HIS A 77 2.00 -1.80 -1.35
C HIS A 77 2.40 -2.12 -2.79
N SER A 78 1.89 -3.20 -3.38
CA SER A 78 2.10 -3.46 -4.81
C SER A 78 1.41 -2.40 -5.68
N GLY A 79 0.22 -1.95 -5.28
CA GLY A 79 -0.45 -0.80 -5.87
C GLY A 79 0.36 0.50 -5.70
N ALA A 80 0.97 0.72 -4.53
CA ALA A 80 1.83 1.88 -4.29
C ALA A 80 3.11 1.85 -5.15
N MET A 81 3.77 0.68 -5.29
CA MET A 81 4.89 0.51 -6.20
C MET A 81 4.49 0.86 -7.64
N PHE A 82 3.33 0.36 -8.08
CA PHE A 82 2.78 0.69 -9.39
C PHE A 82 2.48 2.18 -9.53
N TRP A 83 1.93 2.83 -8.50
CA TRP A 83 1.66 4.27 -8.49
C TRP A 83 2.96 5.08 -8.64
N HIS A 84 4.01 4.77 -7.86
CA HIS A 84 5.32 5.41 -7.99
C HIS A 84 5.91 5.23 -9.38
N TRP A 85 5.82 4.01 -9.94
CA TRP A 85 6.29 3.74 -11.30
C TRP A 85 5.50 4.50 -12.36
N ARG A 86 4.16 4.50 -12.27
CA ARG A 86 3.28 5.16 -13.22
C ARG A 86 3.43 6.67 -13.19
N LEU A 87 3.71 7.25 -12.03
CA LEU A 87 4.03 8.68 -11.88
C LEU A 87 5.49 9.03 -12.20
N GLN A 88 6.30 8.05 -12.63
CA GLN A 88 7.71 8.25 -12.98
C GLN A 88 8.54 8.81 -11.81
N HIS A 89 8.17 8.46 -10.57
CA HIS A 89 9.00 8.72 -9.41
C HIS A 89 10.32 7.95 -9.49
N HIS A 90 11.34 8.42 -8.78
CA HIS A 90 12.62 7.74 -8.71
C HIS A 90 12.43 6.28 -8.25
N PRO A 91 13.06 5.27 -8.88
CA PRO A 91 12.80 3.85 -8.58
C PRO A 91 12.98 3.45 -7.11
N VAL A 92 13.85 4.15 -6.38
CA VAL A 92 14.05 3.98 -4.93
C VAL A 92 12.76 4.18 -4.13
N ALA A 93 11.82 5.00 -4.62
CA ALA A 93 10.54 5.21 -3.97
C ALA A 93 9.70 3.91 -3.89
N ALA A 94 9.96 2.93 -4.76
CA ALA A 94 9.30 1.62 -4.72
C ALA A 94 9.99 0.62 -3.77
N LEU A 95 11.16 0.93 -3.20
CA LEU A 95 11.87 0.00 -2.30
C LEU A 95 11.13 -0.16 -0.97
N ALA A 96 10.74 0.94 -0.33
CA ALA A 96 10.01 0.89 0.94
C ALA A 96 8.73 0.05 0.85
N PRO A 97 7.79 0.29 -0.10
CA PRO A 97 6.62 -0.57 -0.25
C PRO A 97 6.99 -2.02 -0.61
N GLY A 98 8.02 -2.23 -1.43
CA GLY A 98 8.52 -3.57 -1.76
C GLY A 98 8.99 -4.37 -0.55
N VAL A 99 9.67 -3.72 0.41
CA VAL A 99 10.08 -4.36 1.67
C VAL A 99 8.86 -4.87 2.43
N PHE A 100 7.78 -4.07 2.54
CA PHE A 100 6.57 -4.51 3.24
C PHE A 100 5.86 -5.67 2.55
N VAL A 101 5.92 -5.78 1.22
CA VAL A 101 5.43 -6.97 0.50
C VAL A 101 6.21 -8.22 0.92
N VAL A 102 7.54 -8.11 1.05
CA VAL A 102 8.39 -9.21 1.51
C VAL A 102 8.11 -9.59 2.96
N LEU A 103 7.97 -8.61 3.87
CA LEU A 103 7.61 -8.86 5.27
C LEU A 103 6.27 -9.60 5.35
N ALA A 104 5.28 -9.16 4.58
CA ALA A 104 3.96 -9.78 4.58
C ALA A 104 3.98 -11.23 4.06
N ALA A 105 4.77 -11.50 3.02
CA ALA A 105 4.97 -12.85 2.52
C ALA A 105 5.65 -13.76 3.56
N ILE A 106 6.62 -13.23 4.33
CA ILE A 106 7.26 -13.96 5.42
C ILE A 106 6.24 -14.25 6.54
N VAL A 107 5.46 -13.26 6.98
CA VAL A 107 4.44 -13.45 8.01
C VAL A 107 3.40 -14.49 7.58
N ALA A 108 2.93 -14.42 6.33
CA ALA A 108 2.04 -15.42 5.77
C ALA A 108 2.70 -16.82 5.73
N GLY A 109 3.95 -16.92 5.28
CA GLY A 109 4.71 -18.17 5.22
C GLY A 109 5.02 -18.80 6.59
N LEU A 110 5.01 -18.01 7.66
CA LEU A 110 5.10 -18.52 9.05
C LEU A 110 3.77 -19.08 9.57
N ARG A 111 2.65 -18.79 8.90
CA ARG A 111 1.28 -19.15 9.33
C ARG A 111 0.62 -20.20 8.46
N VAL A 112 1.02 -20.29 7.21
CA VAL A 112 0.60 -21.31 6.23
C VAL A 112 1.84 -21.90 5.55
N SER A 113 1.67 -22.71 4.51
CA SER A 113 2.83 -23.19 3.74
C SER A 113 3.43 -22.06 2.89
N ILE A 114 4.75 -22.11 2.67
CA ILE A 114 5.45 -21.13 1.84
C ILE A 114 4.88 -21.03 0.41
N PHE A 115 4.44 -22.16 -0.17
CA PHE A 115 3.82 -22.16 -1.50
C PHE A 115 2.49 -21.40 -1.52
N VAL A 116 1.65 -21.59 -0.50
CA VAL A 116 0.39 -20.86 -0.37
C VAL A 116 0.65 -19.38 -0.12
N ALA A 117 1.65 -19.04 0.70
CA ALA A 117 2.04 -17.66 0.97
C ALA A 117 2.54 -16.95 -0.29
N LEU A 118 3.41 -17.59 -1.10
CA LEU A 118 3.90 -17.02 -2.35
C LEU A 118 2.79 -16.84 -3.38
N LEU A 119 1.93 -17.84 -3.55
CA LEU A 119 0.79 -17.76 -4.48
C LEU A 119 -0.18 -16.67 -4.04
N GLY A 120 -0.53 -16.62 -2.75
CA GLY A 120 -1.39 -15.58 -2.19
C GLY A 120 -0.79 -14.19 -2.36
N THR A 121 0.53 -14.04 -2.15
CA THR A 121 1.25 -12.78 -2.38
C THR A 121 1.16 -12.36 -3.84
N ALA A 122 1.41 -13.27 -4.79
CA ALA A 122 1.33 -12.97 -6.23
C ALA A 122 -0.08 -12.53 -6.65
N ILE A 123 -1.12 -13.22 -6.15
CA ILE A 123 -2.52 -12.87 -6.42
C ILE A 123 -2.86 -11.49 -5.86
N CYS A 124 -2.52 -11.22 -4.59
CA CYS A 124 -2.78 -9.93 -3.96
C CYS A 124 -2.02 -8.79 -4.64
N ALA A 125 -0.78 -9.03 -5.05
CA ALA A 125 0.02 -8.06 -5.79
C ALA A 125 -0.63 -7.73 -7.14
N ALA A 126 -1.11 -8.74 -7.87
CA ALA A 126 -1.85 -8.54 -9.11
C ALA A 126 -3.11 -7.69 -8.90
N PHE A 127 -3.90 -7.95 -7.84
CA PHE A 127 -5.05 -7.10 -7.49
C PHE A 127 -4.65 -5.65 -7.23
N GLY A 128 -3.56 -5.44 -6.48
CA GLY A 128 -3.02 -4.09 -6.22
C GLY A 128 -2.65 -3.35 -7.50
N VAL A 129 -1.95 -4.03 -8.42
CA VAL A 129 -1.57 -3.47 -9.72
C VAL A 129 -2.80 -3.19 -10.60
N ILE A 130 -3.78 -4.10 -10.65
CA ILE A 130 -5.01 -3.92 -11.42
C ILE A 130 -5.81 -2.73 -10.89
N LEU A 131 -5.94 -2.61 -9.57
CA LEU A 131 -6.63 -1.46 -8.97
C LEU A 131 -5.87 -0.15 -9.25
N GLY A 132 -4.54 -0.18 -9.19
CA GLY A 132 -3.69 0.94 -9.59
C GLY A 132 -3.85 1.32 -11.06
N LEU A 133 -4.02 0.35 -11.95
CA LEU A 133 -4.28 0.59 -13.38
C LEU A 133 -5.58 1.39 -13.58
N VAL A 134 -6.61 1.09 -12.79
CA VAL A 134 -7.93 1.74 -12.86
C VAL A 134 -7.92 3.11 -12.19
N LEU A 135 -7.31 3.25 -11.01
CA LEU A 135 -7.44 4.44 -10.17
C LEU A 135 -6.38 5.51 -10.42
N VAL A 136 -5.18 5.12 -10.86
CA VAL A 136 -4.06 6.06 -10.98
C VAL A 136 -4.10 6.76 -12.33
N THR A 137 -4.27 8.07 -12.30
CA THR A 137 -4.14 8.91 -13.49
C THR A 137 -2.65 9.05 -13.84
N PRO A 138 -2.25 8.79 -15.10
CA PRO A 138 -0.86 9.02 -15.52
C PRO A 138 -0.50 10.51 -15.39
N PRO A 139 0.80 10.85 -15.30
CA PRO A 139 1.23 12.24 -15.25
C PRO A 139 0.63 13.00 -16.44
N GLN A 140 -0.01 14.12 -16.17
CA GLN A 140 -0.31 15.08 -17.22
C GLN A 140 1.05 15.54 -17.73
N ARG A 141 1.48 15.05 -18.90
CA ARG A 141 2.56 15.71 -19.62
C ARG A 141 2.11 17.15 -19.72
N HIS A 142 2.86 18.08 -19.14
CA HIS A 142 2.77 19.47 -19.56
C HIS A 142 2.83 19.40 -21.08
N THR A 143 1.70 19.68 -21.73
CA THR A 143 1.65 20.11 -23.11
C THR A 143 2.38 21.45 -23.09
N ALA A 144 3.71 21.40 -22.99
CA ALA A 144 4.62 22.44 -23.39
C ALA A 144 4.61 22.46 -24.92
N LEU A 145 3.43 22.70 -25.47
CA LEU A 145 3.21 23.14 -26.81
C LEU A 145 2.48 24.47 -26.65
N LEU A 146 3.26 25.53 -26.82
CA LEU A 146 2.87 26.70 -27.61
C LEU A 146 1.59 27.40 -27.14
N GLY A 147 1.77 28.35 -26.21
CA GLY A 147 0.91 29.50 -25.99
C GLY A 147 1.78 30.70 -25.69
#